data_AF-A0A9D5Q684-F1
#
_entry.id   AF-A0A9D5Q684-F1
#
_cell.length_a   1.000
_cell.length_b   1.000
_cell.length_c   1.000
_cell.angle_alpha   90.00
_cell.angle_beta   90.00
_cell.angle_gamma   90.00
#
_symmetry.space_group_name_H-M   'P 1'
#
loop_
_entity.id
_entity.type
_entity.pdbx_description
1 polymer ?
#
loop_
_entity_poly.entity_id
_entity_poly.type
_entity_poly.pdbx_seq_one_letter_code
_entity_poly.pdbx_strand_id
1 'polypeptide(L)'
;MDADILIIGEVMSELLTAPDQCAGVFSGHPLSRETQEQILPKNFEAIRGRYHVTPDGRCLGCSYFAIYHSAILKETIQHTGIHFNKYLWQDIPVQVQDQIRKLGLQCKRYDTAKVLNLILLANGHSLLYKDVPGLFHIGGMSRYYLHNRFKHTIQLTVTQYIDRLLYALSEKQPLPEVPDIPDVDINQAVQKLTTAIIDVHEDFTQDVLFTLLRGNTVV
;
A
#
# COMPACT_ATOMS: atom_id res chain seq x y z
N MET A 1 -1.26 -1.93 8.91
CA MET A 1 -0.50 -2.61 7.84
C MET A 1 -1.45 -3.60 7.17
N ASP A 2 -1.52 -3.58 5.85
CA ASP A 2 -2.22 -4.57 5.05
C ASP A 2 -1.50 -5.94 5.17
N ALA A 3 -2.23 -7.04 5.04
CA ALA A 3 -1.67 -8.39 5.11
C ALA A 3 -0.80 -8.70 3.87
N ASP A 4 -1.03 -8.00 2.77
CA ASP A 4 -0.30 -8.16 1.51
C ASP A 4 0.97 -7.28 1.43
N ILE A 5 1.67 -7.11 2.55
CA ILE A 5 2.93 -6.36 2.60
C ILE A 5 4.11 -7.32 2.57
N LEU A 6 5.01 -7.08 1.61
CA LEU A 6 6.30 -7.75 1.50
C LEU A 6 7.40 -6.77 1.91
N ILE A 7 8.26 -7.19 2.83
CA ILE A 7 9.40 -6.42 3.31
C ILE A 7 10.67 -7.16 2.91
N ILE A 8 11.52 -6.50 2.12
CA ILE A 8 12.82 -7.02 1.67
C ILE A 8 13.87 -5.99 2.12
N GLY A 9 14.46 -6.21 3.29
CA GLY A 9 15.49 -5.34 3.86
C GLY A 9 15.03 -4.46 5.03
N GLU A 10 15.86 -3.46 5.36
CA GLU A 10 15.60 -2.53 6.47
C GLU A 10 14.69 -1.38 6.02
N VAL A 11 13.49 -1.30 6.59
CA VAL A 11 12.50 -0.28 6.20
C VAL A 11 12.18 0.72 7.32
N MET A 12 12.40 0.34 8.57
CA MET A 12 11.88 1.10 9.71
C MET A 12 12.68 2.36 10.03
N SER A 13 14.00 2.35 9.86
CA SER A 13 14.82 3.56 10.10
C SER A 13 14.36 4.72 9.22
N GLU A 14 14.07 4.45 7.96
CA GLU A 14 13.56 5.43 7.02
C GLU A 14 12.17 5.98 7.36
N LEU A 15 11.31 5.14 7.93
CA LEU A 15 9.92 5.47 8.22
C LEU A 15 9.74 6.13 9.59
N LEU A 16 10.63 5.84 10.55
CA LEU A 16 10.55 6.34 11.93
C LEU A 16 11.12 7.74 12.11
N THR A 17 11.88 8.28 11.15
CA THR A 17 12.36 9.68 11.21
C THR A 17 11.33 10.71 10.76
N ALA A 18 10.25 10.27 10.11
CA ALA A 18 9.23 11.13 9.52
C ALA A 18 8.01 11.52 10.41
N PRO A 19 7.58 10.74 11.44
CA PRO A 19 6.39 11.04 12.22
C PRO A 19 6.47 12.34 13.05
N ASP A 20 7.67 12.82 13.38
CA ASP A 20 7.83 14.07 14.13
C ASP A 20 7.44 15.32 13.31
N GLN A 21 7.26 15.16 11.99
CA GLN A 21 7.00 16.25 11.05
C GLN A 21 5.61 16.16 10.38
N CYS A 22 4.84 15.09 10.63
CA CYS A 22 3.55 14.88 9.99
C CYS A 22 2.60 14.02 10.85
N ALA A 23 1.29 14.12 10.58
CA ALA A 23 0.30 13.31 11.29
C ALA A 23 0.26 11.85 10.80
N GLY A 24 0.79 11.55 9.62
CA GLY A 24 0.86 10.20 9.08
C GLY A 24 1.86 10.05 7.93
N VAL A 25 2.58 8.94 7.95
CA VAL A 25 3.54 8.49 6.93
C VAL A 25 2.97 7.24 6.26
N PHE A 26 2.98 7.21 4.94
CA PHE A 26 2.42 6.14 4.11
C PHE A 26 3.47 5.58 3.17
N SER A 27 3.37 4.30 2.86
CA SER A 27 4.30 3.61 1.95
C SER A 27 3.70 2.29 1.44
N GLY A 28 4.50 1.41 0.84
CA GLY A 28 4.06 0.11 0.34
C GLY A 28 3.45 0.22 -1.05
N HIS A 29 4.25 0.67 -2.01
CA HIS A 29 3.82 0.78 -3.40
C HIS A 29 3.41 -0.60 -3.95
N PRO A 30 2.30 -0.72 -4.70
CA PRO A 30 1.95 -1.97 -5.34
C PRO A 30 2.99 -2.37 -6.39
N LEU A 31 3.46 -3.61 -6.36
CA LEU A 31 4.46 -4.11 -7.32
C LEU A 31 4.00 -4.03 -8.78
N SER A 32 2.71 -4.25 -9.02
CA SER A 32 2.15 -4.42 -10.35
C SER A 32 1.53 -3.16 -10.96
N ARG A 33 1.73 -1.98 -10.36
CA ARG A 33 1.07 -0.74 -10.81
C ARG A 33 2.03 0.37 -11.15
N GLU A 34 1.70 1.08 -12.22
CA GLU A 34 2.40 2.31 -12.61
C GLU A 34 2.09 3.46 -11.64
N THR A 35 3.04 4.39 -11.51
CA THR A 35 2.94 5.57 -10.64
C THR A 35 1.73 6.47 -10.99
N GLN A 36 1.39 6.56 -12.28
CA GLN A 36 0.24 7.37 -12.76
C GLN A 36 -1.11 6.85 -12.27
N GLU A 37 -1.23 5.56 -11.96
CA GLU A 37 -2.49 4.97 -11.46
C GLU A 37 -2.82 5.35 -10.00
N GLN A 38 -1.93 6.13 -9.37
CA GLN A 38 -1.97 6.46 -7.95
C GLN A 38 -2.26 7.94 -7.68
N ILE A 39 -2.30 8.74 -8.75
CA ILE A 39 -2.82 10.10 -8.72
C ILE A 39 -4.35 10.02 -8.81
N LEU A 40 -5.04 10.73 -7.92
CA LEU A 40 -6.50 10.82 -7.96
C LEU A 40 -6.93 11.50 -9.28
N PRO A 41 -7.76 10.84 -10.13
CA PRO A 41 -8.20 11.45 -11.37
C PRO A 41 -9.13 12.64 -11.12
N LYS A 42 -9.13 13.65 -12.00
CA LYS A 42 -9.92 14.90 -11.82
C LYS A 42 -11.43 14.65 -11.62
N ASN A 43 -12.00 13.68 -12.33
CA ASN A 43 -13.43 13.34 -12.26
C ASN A 43 -13.64 12.03 -11.49
N PHE A 44 -13.16 11.98 -10.24
CA PHE A 44 -13.27 10.78 -9.41
C PHE A 44 -14.65 10.63 -8.77
N GLU A 45 -15.20 9.41 -8.80
CA GLU A 45 -16.43 9.09 -8.05
C GLU A 45 -16.16 8.51 -6.66
N ALA A 46 -14.92 8.07 -6.42
CA ALA A 46 -14.49 7.46 -5.17
C ALA A 46 -12.98 7.66 -4.94
N ILE A 47 -12.59 7.88 -3.70
CA ILE A 47 -11.18 7.89 -3.28
C ILE A 47 -10.83 6.47 -2.83
N ARG A 48 -10.21 5.70 -3.73
CA ARG A 48 -9.79 4.31 -3.49
C ARG A 48 -8.44 4.23 -2.80
N GLY A 49 -8.13 3.07 -2.21
CA GLY A 49 -6.90 2.81 -1.46
C GLY A 49 -5.62 3.16 -2.22
N ARG A 50 -5.59 2.88 -3.53
CA ARG A 50 -4.44 3.15 -4.43
C ARG A 50 -4.12 4.63 -4.65
N TYR A 51 -5.11 5.52 -4.50
CA TYR A 51 -4.89 6.94 -4.80
C TYR A 51 -4.26 7.62 -3.58
N HIS A 52 -2.94 7.75 -3.57
CA HIS A 52 -2.22 8.31 -2.43
C HIS A 52 -1.95 9.82 -2.56
N VAL A 53 -2.19 10.42 -3.74
CA VAL A 53 -1.93 11.84 -3.98
C VAL A 53 -2.99 12.45 -4.90
N THR A 54 -3.30 13.73 -4.72
CA THR A 54 -4.15 14.51 -5.63
C THR A 54 -3.36 15.11 -6.80
N PRO A 55 -4.01 15.61 -7.87
CA PRO A 55 -3.31 16.28 -8.97
C PRO A 55 -2.49 17.51 -8.56
N ASP A 56 -2.87 18.17 -7.47
CA ASP A 56 -2.16 19.31 -6.87
C ASP A 56 -1.12 18.89 -5.82
N GLY A 57 -0.82 17.59 -5.69
CA GLY A 57 0.29 17.09 -4.87
C GLY A 57 -0.05 16.85 -3.39
N ARG A 58 -1.30 17.02 -2.95
CA ARG A 58 -1.70 16.72 -1.57
C ARG A 58 -1.70 15.22 -1.32
N CYS A 59 -0.98 14.78 -0.29
CA CYS A 59 -0.97 13.39 0.12
C CYS A 59 -2.31 12.99 0.76
N LEU A 60 -2.97 11.97 0.21
CA LEU A 60 -4.19 11.35 0.73
C LEU A 60 -3.91 10.09 1.55
N GLY A 61 -2.64 9.69 1.63
CA GLY A 61 -2.17 8.41 2.15
C GLY A 61 -2.60 7.21 1.30
N CYS A 62 -1.93 6.07 1.40
CA CYS A 62 -2.41 4.81 0.80
C CYS A 62 -3.14 3.95 1.87
N SER A 63 -3.76 2.85 1.46
CA SER A 63 -4.39 1.90 2.40
C SER A 63 -3.48 0.74 2.80
N TYR A 64 -2.23 0.71 2.33
CA TYR A 64 -1.35 -0.46 2.40
C TYR A 64 -0.50 -0.45 3.67
N PHE A 65 0.35 0.56 3.80
CA PHE A 65 1.18 0.76 4.98
C PHE A 65 1.04 2.20 5.48
N ALA A 66 0.86 2.37 6.79
CA ALA A 66 0.73 3.67 7.42
C ALA A 66 1.25 3.65 8.85
N ILE A 67 1.97 4.69 9.23
CA ILE A 67 2.35 5.03 10.62
C ILE A 67 1.74 6.38 10.92
N TYR A 68 0.99 6.49 12.01
CA TYR A 68 0.36 7.74 12.44
C TYR A 68 0.99 8.28 13.71
N HIS A 69 1.02 9.61 13.83
CA HIS A 69 1.33 10.24 15.10
C HIS A 69 0.18 9.97 16.09
N SER A 70 0.45 9.15 17.11
CA SER A 70 -0.61 8.56 17.93
C SER A 70 -1.49 9.57 18.68
N ALA A 71 -0.92 10.67 19.18
CA ALA A 71 -1.68 11.70 19.92
C ALA A 71 -2.69 12.42 19.01
N ILE A 72 -2.21 13.00 17.90
CA ILE A 72 -3.02 13.67 16.87
C ILE A 72 -4.15 12.76 16.36
N LEU A 73 -3.80 11.49 16.09
CA LEU A 73 -4.77 10.52 15.61
C LEU A 73 -5.88 10.28 16.63
N LYS A 74 -5.52 10.02 17.90
CA LYS A 74 -6.49 9.75 18.98
C LYS A 74 -7.39 10.96 19.22
N GLU A 75 -6.83 12.16 19.25
CA GLU A 75 -7.58 13.41 19.39
C GLU A 75 -8.59 13.58 18.24
N THR A 76 -8.14 13.37 17.00
CA THR A 76 -8.99 13.46 15.81
C THR A 76 -10.15 12.46 15.87
N ILE A 77 -9.86 11.20 16.22
CA ILE A 77 -10.89 10.16 16.38
C ILE A 77 -11.88 10.53 17.49
N GLN A 78 -11.39 11.01 18.65
CA GLN A 78 -12.25 11.41 19.77
C GLN A 78 -13.16 12.58 19.42
N HIS A 79 -12.65 13.57 18.68
CA HIS A 79 -13.42 14.76 18.32
C HIS A 79 -14.46 14.50 17.22
N THR A 80 -14.14 13.65 16.25
CA THR A 80 -14.97 13.47 15.04
C THR A 80 -15.77 12.17 15.00
N GLY A 81 -15.38 11.16 15.78
CA GLY A 81 -15.93 9.81 15.71
C GLY A 81 -15.59 9.06 14.42
N ILE A 82 -14.67 9.58 13.59
CA ILE A 82 -14.20 8.90 12.39
C ILE A 82 -13.12 7.89 12.76
N HIS A 83 -13.24 6.67 12.25
CA HIS A 83 -12.29 5.57 12.49
C HIS A 83 -11.69 5.04 11.17
N PHE A 84 -10.85 4.00 11.27
CA PHE A 84 -10.26 3.29 10.13
C PHE A 84 -11.27 2.42 9.37
N ASN A 85 -12.30 3.04 8.80
CA ASN A 85 -13.35 2.37 8.05
C ASN A 85 -13.44 2.88 6.60
N LYS A 86 -14.18 2.14 5.78
CA LYS A 86 -14.74 2.65 4.53
C LYS A 86 -16.00 3.44 4.84
N TYR A 87 -16.24 4.49 4.08
CA TYR A 87 -17.41 5.34 4.26
C TYR A 87 -18.11 5.59 2.93
N LEU A 88 -19.44 5.56 2.93
CA LEU A 88 -20.24 6.26 1.93
C LEU A 88 -20.46 7.69 2.40
N TRP A 89 -20.65 8.61 1.45
CA TRP A 89 -20.81 10.03 1.77
C TRP A 89 -21.91 10.29 2.80
N GLN A 90 -23.06 9.63 2.66
CA GLN A 90 -24.19 9.80 3.56
C GLN A 90 -23.95 9.30 4.99
N ASP A 91 -22.96 8.42 5.19
CA ASP A 91 -22.64 7.85 6.51
C ASP A 91 -21.64 8.71 7.28
N ILE A 92 -21.13 9.78 6.66
CA ILE A 92 -20.16 10.69 7.26
C ILE A 92 -20.92 11.78 8.04
N PRO A 93 -20.54 12.10 9.30
CA PRO A 93 -21.12 13.20 10.06
C PRO A 93 -21.08 14.53 9.30
N VAL A 94 -22.14 15.33 9.39
CA VAL A 94 -22.29 16.58 8.60
C VAL A 94 -21.09 17.53 8.76
N GLN A 95 -20.57 17.68 9.98
CA GLN A 95 -19.41 18.53 10.25
C GLN A 95 -18.16 18.07 9.48
N VAL A 96 -17.93 16.76 9.41
CA VAL A 96 -16.84 16.13 8.65
C VAL A 96 -17.08 16.28 7.14
N GLN A 97 -18.33 16.17 6.69
CA GLN A 97 -18.68 16.44 5.29
C GLN A 97 -18.34 17.88 4.88
N ASP A 98 -18.62 18.86 5.73
CA ASP A 98 -18.29 20.27 5.46
C ASP A 98 -16.79 20.49 5.33
N GLN A 99 -16.00 19.85 6.19
CA GLN A 99 -14.53 19.88 6.11
C GLN A 99 -14.04 19.26 4.79
N ILE A 100 -14.56 18.10 4.38
CA ILE A 100 -14.18 17.45 3.12
C ILE A 100 -14.60 18.27 1.90
N ARG A 101 -15.78 18.91 1.95
CA ARG A 101 -16.25 19.83 0.90
C ARG A 101 -15.30 21.02 0.71
N LYS A 102 -14.82 21.62 1.80
CA LYS A 102 -13.83 22.71 1.76
C LYS A 102 -12.51 22.28 1.11
N LEU A 103 -12.13 21.01 1.25
CA LEU A 103 -10.95 20.45 0.56
C LEU A 103 -11.18 20.19 -0.94
N GLY A 104 -12.43 20.27 -1.42
CA GLY A 104 -12.81 19.92 -2.78
C GLY A 104 -12.76 18.42 -3.06
N LEU A 105 -12.81 17.59 -2.01
CA LEU A 105 -12.59 16.13 -2.11
C LEU A 105 -13.87 15.31 -1.85
N GLN A 106 -15.04 15.93 -2.02
CA GLN A 106 -16.33 15.26 -1.93
C GLN A 106 -16.48 14.22 -3.05
N CYS A 107 -16.79 12.98 -2.67
CA CYS A 107 -17.20 11.92 -3.59
C CYS A 107 -18.16 10.95 -2.90
N LYS A 108 -18.67 9.95 -3.66
CA LYS A 108 -19.69 9.02 -3.18
C LYS A 108 -19.14 8.02 -2.15
N ARG A 109 -17.88 7.60 -2.30
CA ARG A 109 -17.28 6.52 -1.50
C ARG A 109 -15.80 6.77 -1.20
N TYR A 110 -15.41 6.43 0.01
CA TYR A 110 -14.05 6.53 0.53
C TYR A 110 -13.60 5.15 1.00
N ASP A 111 -12.45 4.69 0.52
CA ASP A 111 -11.82 3.47 1.03
C ASP A 111 -11.29 3.68 2.47
N THR A 112 -10.81 2.59 3.07
CA THR A 112 -10.35 2.54 4.46
C THR A 112 -9.42 3.70 4.79
N ALA A 113 -9.69 4.36 5.93
CA ALA A 113 -8.90 5.47 6.49
C ALA A 113 -8.93 6.79 5.70
N LYS A 114 -9.51 6.83 4.49
CA LYS A 114 -9.47 8.05 3.65
C LYS A 114 -10.17 9.23 4.30
N VAL A 115 -11.35 9.02 4.88
CA VAL A 115 -12.07 10.10 5.60
C VAL A 115 -11.22 10.63 6.75
N LEU A 116 -10.57 9.75 7.51
CA LEU A 116 -9.69 10.14 8.61
C LEU A 116 -8.51 10.98 8.13
N ASN A 117 -7.85 10.55 7.06
CA ASN A 117 -6.75 11.30 6.42
C ASN A 117 -7.19 12.68 5.93
N LEU A 118 -8.37 12.78 5.32
CA LEU A 118 -8.92 14.06 4.87
C LEU A 118 -9.18 15.00 6.05
N ILE A 119 -9.62 14.48 7.19
CA ILE A 119 -9.81 15.32 8.38
C ILE A 119 -8.47 15.79 8.96
N LEU A 120 -7.45 14.94 8.99
CA LEU A 120 -6.11 15.36 9.39
C LEU A 120 -5.63 16.55 8.53
N LEU A 121 -5.83 16.47 7.20
CA LEU A 121 -5.53 17.59 6.29
C LEU A 121 -6.40 18.82 6.55
N ALA A 122 -7.71 18.63 6.77
CA ALA A 122 -8.63 19.74 7.04
C ALA A 122 -8.28 20.49 8.35
N ASN A 123 -7.70 19.78 9.32
CA ASN A 123 -7.21 20.33 10.58
C ASN A 123 -5.79 20.94 10.46
N GLY A 124 -5.23 21.02 9.25
CA GLY A 124 -3.94 21.64 8.99
C GLY A 124 -2.73 20.75 9.22
N HIS A 125 -2.92 19.45 9.50
CA HIS A 125 -1.80 18.52 9.59
C HIS A 125 -1.31 18.11 8.19
N SER A 126 -0.02 17.80 8.09
CA SER A 126 0.58 17.21 6.90
C SER A 126 0.49 15.68 6.92
N LEU A 127 0.39 15.09 5.74
CA LEU A 127 0.58 13.66 5.50
C LEU A 127 1.71 13.49 4.50
N LEU A 128 2.49 12.43 4.65
CA LEU A 128 3.64 12.14 3.79
C LEU A 128 3.49 10.76 3.15
N TYR A 129 3.69 10.68 1.85
CA TYR A 129 4.00 9.41 1.20
C TYR A 129 5.51 9.31 1.04
N LYS A 130 6.10 8.21 1.51
CA LYS A 130 7.52 7.92 1.33
C LYS A 130 7.65 6.60 0.59
N ASP A 131 8.28 6.66 -0.58
CA ASP A 131 8.69 5.45 -1.28
C ASP A 131 9.89 4.83 -0.56
N VAL A 132 9.79 3.56 -0.21
CA VAL A 132 10.82 2.84 0.56
C VAL A 132 11.22 1.61 -0.26
N PRO A 133 12.44 1.56 -0.82
CA PRO A 133 12.88 0.51 -1.77
C PRO A 133 12.82 -0.95 -1.28
N GLY A 134 12.45 -1.20 -0.03
CA GLY A 134 12.26 -2.55 0.54
C GLY A 134 10.85 -2.83 1.03
N LEU A 135 9.87 -1.96 0.76
CA LEU A 135 8.50 -2.09 1.28
C LEU A 135 7.48 -2.09 0.14
N PHE A 136 6.89 -3.24 -0.12
CA PHE A 136 6.02 -3.46 -1.28
C PHE A 136 4.65 -3.98 -0.88
N HIS A 137 3.64 -3.62 -1.67
CA HIS A 137 2.31 -4.25 -1.60
C HIS A 137 2.17 -5.25 -2.75
N ILE A 138 1.89 -6.51 -2.45
CA ILE A 138 1.78 -7.57 -3.46
C ILE A 138 0.42 -7.60 -4.17
N GLY A 139 -0.33 -6.50 -4.15
CA GLY A 139 -1.43 -6.27 -5.08
C GLY A 139 -2.81 -6.75 -4.65
N GLY A 140 -3.04 -6.98 -3.35
CA GLY A 140 -4.36 -7.31 -2.84
C GLY A 140 -4.66 -8.81 -2.94
N MET A 141 -3.64 -9.66 -2.90
CA MET A 141 -3.78 -11.11 -2.86
C MET A 141 -4.79 -11.52 -1.79
N SER A 142 -4.73 -10.94 -0.58
CA SER A 142 -5.70 -11.09 0.51
C SER A 142 -7.17 -10.88 0.10
N ARG A 143 -7.47 -10.03 -0.88
CA ARG A 143 -8.85 -9.82 -1.37
C ARG A 143 -9.41 -11.06 -2.05
N TYR A 144 -8.56 -11.88 -2.68
CA TYR A 144 -8.94 -13.18 -3.21
C TYR A 144 -9.30 -14.17 -2.09
N TYR A 145 -8.79 -13.98 -0.86
CA TYR A 145 -9.10 -14.79 0.32
C TYR A 145 -10.46 -14.40 0.93
N LEU A 146 -10.84 -13.12 0.85
CA LEU A 146 -11.99 -12.57 1.58
C LEU A 146 -13.28 -12.45 0.75
N HIS A 147 -13.19 -12.39 -0.58
CA HIS A 147 -14.37 -12.37 -1.44
C HIS A 147 -14.58 -13.77 -2.03
N ASN A 148 -15.62 -14.46 -1.56
CA ASN A 148 -16.16 -15.79 -1.91
C ASN A 148 -16.34 -16.13 -3.42
N ARG A 149 -15.68 -15.45 -4.35
CA ARG A 149 -15.71 -15.73 -5.79
C ARG A 149 -14.68 -16.78 -6.23
N PHE A 150 -13.73 -17.16 -5.38
CA PHE A 150 -12.78 -18.23 -5.68
C PHE A 150 -13.05 -19.46 -4.82
N LYS A 151 -13.01 -20.64 -5.44
CA LYS A 151 -12.97 -21.91 -4.69
C LYS A 151 -11.72 -21.86 -3.82
N HIS A 152 -11.87 -22.09 -2.51
CA HIS A 152 -10.80 -22.16 -1.50
C HIS A 152 -9.50 -22.85 -1.99
N THR A 153 -9.65 -23.85 -2.87
CA THR A 153 -8.53 -24.56 -3.52
C THR A 153 -7.61 -23.65 -4.36
N ILE A 154 -8.15 -22.77 -5.20
CA ILE A 154 -7.34 -21.89 -6.07
C ILE A 154 -6.50 -20.94 -5.21
N GLN A 155 -7.12 -20.39 -4.17
CA GLN A 155 -6.46 -19.50 -3.21
C GLN A 155 -5.29 -20.19 -2.50
N LEU A 156 -5.51 -21.40 -1.96
CA LEU A 156 -4.46 -22.16 -1.30
C LEU A 156 -3.30 -22.45 -2.25
N THR A 157 -3.60 -22.84 -3.49
CA THR A 157 -2.58 -23.09 -4.53
C THR A 157 -1.72 -21.85 -4.80
N VAL A 158 -2.33 -20.68 -4.97
CA VAL A 158 -1.57 -19.45 -5.24
C VAL A 158 -0.73 -19.05 -4.03
N THR A 159 -1.28 -19.15 -2.82
CA THR A 159 -0.55 -18.83 -1.57
C THR A 159 0.70 -19.70 -1.43
N GLN A 160 0.51 -21.02 -1.52
CA GLN A 160 1.61 -21.99 -1.45
C GLN A 160 2.62 -21.81 -2.57
N TYR A 161 2.19 -21.33 -3.73
CA TYR A 161 3.10 -20.97 -4.81
C TYR A 161 3.95 -19.75 -4.45
N ILE A 162 3.34 -18.66 -3.97
CA ILE A 162 4.08 -17.45 -3.58
C ILE A 162 5.04 -17.74 -2.42
N ASP A 163 4.62 -18.50 -1.41
CA ASP A 163 5.51 -18.91 -0.30
C ASP A 163 6.71 -19.70 -0.80
N ARG A 164 6.49 -20.68 -1.70
CA ARG A 164 7.58 -21.46 -2.32
C ARG A 164 8.48 -20.60 -3.20
N LEU A 165 7.92 -19.62 -3.91
CA LEU A 165 8.69 -18.70 -4.75
C LEU A 165 9.62 -17.85 -3.89
N LEU A 166 9.08 -17.23 -2.83
CA LEU A 166 9.85 -16.42 -1.90
C LEU A 166 10.95 -17.23 -1.20
N TYR A 167 10.63 -18.46 -0.76
CA TYR A 167 11.60 -19.37 -0.17
C TYR A 167 12.69 -19.79 -1.17
N ALA A 168 12.31 -20.12 -2.42
CA ALA A 168 13.28 -20.50 -3.44
C ALA A 168 14.24 -19.35 -3.75
N LEU A 169 13.73 -18.12 -3.84
CA LEU A 169 14.54 -16.92 -4.04
C LEU A 169 15.50 -16.69 -2.87
N SER A 170 15.03 -16.77 -1.62
CA SER A 170 15.89 -16.55 -0.44
C SER A 170 16.99 -17.60 -0.30
N GLU A 171 16.69 -18.86 -0.59
CA GLU A 171 17.63 -19.98 -0.49
C GLU A 171 18.42 -20.25 -1.78
N LYS A 172 18.25 -19.41 -2.82
CA LYS A 172 18.84 -19.59 -4.15
C LYS A 172 18.58 -20.98 -4.76
N GLN A 173 17.37 -21.51 -4.53
CA GLN A 173 16.89 -22.77 -5.08
C GLN A 173 16.21 -22.58 -6.44
N PRO A 174 15.99 -23.66 -7.22
CA PRO A 174 15.20 -23.59 -8.44
C PRO A 174 13.81 -23.02 -8.19
N LEU A 175 13.35 -22.12 -9.07
CA LEU A 175 12.04 -21.50 -8.94
C LEU A 175 10.92 -22.55 -9.11
N PRO A 176 9.84 -22.49 -8.30
CA PRO A 176 8.69 -23.36 -8.49
C PRO A 176 7.98 -23.04 -9.80
N GLU A 177 7.37 -24.06 -10.42
CA GLU A 177 6.50 -23.86 -11.58
C GLU A 177 5.27 -23.04 -11.21
N VAL A 178 4.89 -22.11 -12.09
CA VAL A 178 3.65 -21.34 -11.97
C VAL A 178 2.48 -22.33 -12.01
N PRO A 179 1.56 -22.31 -11.03
CA PRO A 179 0.43 -23.24 -11.01
C PRO A 179 -0.48 -22.99 -12.21
N ASP A 180 -0.92 -24.07 -12.86
CA ASP A 180 -1.95 -23.98 -13.90
C ASP A 180 -3.33 -23.85 -13.26
N ILE A 181 -3.85 -22.62 -13.21
CA ILE A 181 -5.15 -22.31 -12.64
C ILE A 181 -6.17 -22.21 -13.78
N PRO A 182 -7.34 -22.88 -13.70
CA PRO A 182 -8.34 -22.87 -14.79
C PRO A 182 -8.88 -21.49 -15.18
N ASP A 183 -8.61 -20.46 -14.39
CA ASP A 183 -9.05 -19.08 -14.60
C ASP A 183 -7.91 -18.27 -15.23
N VAL A 184 -8.13 -17.83 -16.48
CA VAL A 184 -7.14 -17.11 -17.29
C VAL A 184 -6.72 -15.78 -16.65
N ASP A 185 -7.64 -15.08 -15.99
CA ASP A 185 -7.34 -13.78 -15.38
C ASP A 185 -6.47 -13.97 -14.14
N ILE A 186 -6.72 -15.04 -13.38
CA ILE A 186 -5.87 -15.41 -12.23
C ILE A 186 -4.49 -15.83 -12.71
N ASN A 187 -4.38 -16.70 -13.72
CA ASN A 187 -3.09 -17.12 -14.24
C ASN A 187 -2.25 -15.91 -14.70
N GLN A 188 -2.87 -14.96 -15.41
CA GLN A 188 -2.19 -13.73 -15.81
C GLN A 188 -1.77 -12.87 -14.61
N ALA A 189 -2.61 -12.77 -13.57
CA ALA A 189 -2.27 -12.03 -12.36
C ALA A 189 -1.11 -12.68 -11.59
N VAL A 190 -1.11 -14.01 -11.46
CA VAL A 190 -0.03 -14.78 -10.80
C VAL A 190 1.26 -14.61 -11.58
N GLN A 191 1.25 -14.75 -12.90
CA GLN A 191 2.44 -14.54 -13.74
C GLN A 191 3.03 -13.13 -13.57
N LYS A 192 2.20 -12.10 -13.61
CA LYS A 192 2.65 -10.71 -13.40
C LYS A 192 3.26 -10.52 -12.01
N LEU A 193 2.65 -11.12 -10.98
CA LEU A 193 3.18 -11.06 -9.62
C LEU A 193 4.50 -11.82 -9.49
N THR A 194 4.62 -13.00 -10.09
CA THR A 194 5.87 -13.79 -10.13
C THR A 194 7.01 -12.97 -10.72
N THR A 195 6.81 -12.39 -11.90
CA THR A 195 7.81 -11.54 -12.56
C THR A 195 8.21 -10.38 -11.66
N ALA A 196 7.24 -9.65 -11.11
CA ALA A 196 7.54 -8.51 -10.25
C ALA A 196 8.30 -8.89 -8.96
N ILE A 197 8.01 -10.06 -8.37
CA ILE A 197 8.74 -10.54 -7.18
C ILE A 197 10.18 -10.91 -7.56
N ILE A 198 10.39 -11.57 -8.70
CA ILE A 198 11.73 -11.95 -9.17
C ILE A 198 12.55 -10.70 -9.47
N ASP A 199 12.00 -9.75 -10.23
CA ASP A 199 12.68 -8.50 -10.61
C ASP A 199 13.15 -7.73 -9.36
N VAL A 200 12.26 -7.55 -8.37
CA VAL A 200 12.59 -6.86 -7.12
C VAL A 200 13.68 -7.60 -6.33
N HIS A 201 13.62 -8.94 -6.29
CA HIS A 201 14.63 -9.73 -5.60
C HIS A 201 16.00 -9.63 -6.29
N GLU A 202 16.03 -9.66 -7.61
CA GLU A 202 17.26 -9.49 -8.41
C GLU A 202 17.87 -8.10 -8.20
N ASP A 203 17.06 -7.05 -8.32
CA ASP A 203 17.49 -5.66 -8.09
C ASP A 203 18.08 -5.48 -6.70
N PHE A 204 17.38 -5.97 -5.66
CA PHE A 204 17.87 -5.89 -4.28
C PHE A 204 19.18 -6.67 -4.07
N THR A 205 19.30 -7.85 -4.66
CA THR A 205 20.53 -8.67 -4.55
C THR A 205 21.70 -7.99 -5.25
N GLN A 206 21.48 -7.37 -6.40
CA GLN A 206 22.51 -6.60 -7.11
C GLN A 206 22.94 -5.37 -6.29
N ASP A 207 22.00 -4.61 -5.73
CA ASP A 207 22.30 -3.42 -4.94
C ASP A 207 23.10 -3.73 -3.67
N VAL A 208 22.78 -4.84 -2.98
CA VAL A 208 23.57 -5.31 -1.83
C VAL A 208 24.98 -5.70 -2.28
N LEU A 209 25.12 -6.42 -3.39
CA LEU A 209 26.43 -6.80 -3.93
C LEU A 209 27.26 -5.57 -4.32
N PHE A 210 26.66 -4.58 -4.99
CA PHE A 210 27.32 -3.32 -5.36
C PHE A 210 27.73 -2.50 -4.13
N THR A 211 26.89 -2.45 -3.10
CA THR A 211 27.20 -1.74 -1.84
C THR A 211 28.36 -2.39 -1.10
N LEU A 212 28.39 -3.73 -1.02
CA LEU A 212 29.51 -4.48 -0.42
C LEU A 212 30.82 -4.33 -1.20
N LEU A 213 30.74 -4.25 -2.54
CA LEU A 213 31.93 -4.04 -3.38
C LEU A 213 32.51 -2.63 -3.26
N ARG A 214 31.66 -1.60 -3.10
CA ARG A 214 32.11 -0.20 -2.88
C ARG A 214 32.57 0.06 -1.45
N GLY A 215 32.00 -0.62 -0.46
CA GLY A 215 32.43 -0.54 0.94
C GLY A 215 33.83 -1.11 1.21
N ASN A 216 34.39 -1.89 0.28
CA ASN A 216 35.72 -2.49 0.36
C ASN A 216 36.79 -1.77 -0.50
N THR A 217 36.49 -0.60 -1.05
CA THR A 217 37.46 0.24 -1.77
C THR A 217 37.76 1.53 -1.00
N VAL A 218 38.28 1.38 0.22
CA VAL A 218 39.10 2.43 0.87
C VAL A 218 40.34 1.75 1.43
N VAL A 219 41.40 1.72 0.61
CA VAL A 219 42.80 1.66 1.03
C VAL A 219 43.54 2.71 0.21
#